data_AF-A1TV86-F1
#
_entry.id   AF-A1TV86-F1
#
_cell.length_a   1.000
_cell.length_b   1.000
_cell.length_c   1.000
_cell.angle_alpha   90.00
_cell.angle_beta   90.00
_cell.angle_gamma   90.00
#
_symmetry.space_group_name_H-M   'P 1'
#
loop_
_entity.id
_entity.type
_entity.pdbx_description
1 polymer ?
#
loop_
_entity_poly.entity_id
_entity_poly.type
_entity_poly.pdbx_seq_one_letter_code
_entity_poly.pdbx_strand_id
1 'polypeptide(L)'
;MIHILQDTLSSISGSSKKKQPTYQTRIFQLRDIPNVMRSRLGWPVAASLMERWFKGAPFAMPAEMKESRGIYPLKNLSQAHLDESSVKMSWALQFNRVRTAMQQLQTTWSSPAGIKQLKVRVNRAAPARAGQCWRFGNLGLPAKELDDSCQVNFLLFGKMGDPMDDFYGGHGRGPDKDCSVWHCDIYGKQKGID
;
A
#
# COMPACT_ATOMS: atom_id res chain seq x y z
N MET A 1 -21.82 -0.88 79.02
CA MET A 1 -20.77 -1.31 78.08
C MET A 1 -21.38 -1.79 76.75
N ILE A 2 -22.30 -1.02 76.17
CA ILE A 2 -22.99 -1.35 74.90
C ILE A 2 -22.93 -0.17 73.91
N HIS A 3 -22.80 1.07 74.40
CA HIS A 3 -22.74 2.26 73.54
C HIS A 3 -21.43 2.45 72.74
N ILE A 4 -20.32 1.82 73.13
CA ILE A 4 -19.02 2.02 72.46
C ILE A 4 -18.90 1.17 71.17
N LEU A 5 -19.72 0.12 71.02
CA LEU A 5 -19.67 -0.78 69.86
C LEU A 5 -20.57 -0.33 68.69
N GLN A 6 -21.48 0.64 68.89
CA GLN A 6 -22.30 1.19 67.82
C GLN A 6 -21.53 2.23 66.97
N ASP A 7 -20.63 2.99 67.60
CA ASP A 7 -19.91 4.09 66.94
C ASP A 7 -18.76 3.59 66.06
N THR A 8 -18.20 2.41 66.34
CA THR A 8 -17.14 1.81 65.53
C THR A 8 -17.67 1.18 64.23
N LEU A 9 -18.91 0.70 64.22
CA LEU A 9 -19.54 0.15 63.02
C LEU A 9 -20.00 1.24 62.03
N SER A 10 -20.28 2.45 62.53
CA SER A 10 -20.67 3.58 61.69
C SER A 10 -19.48 4.19 60.91
N SER A 11 -18.24 4.00 61.41
CA SER A 11 -17.01 4.49 60.77
C SER A 11 -16.47 3.54 59.67
N ILE A 12 -16.91 2.28 59.63
CA ILE A 12 -16.56 1.29 58.59
C ILE A 12 -17.46 1.37 57.35
N SER A 13 -18.61 2.05 57.45
CA SER A 13 -19.45 2.38 56.29
C SER A 13 -18.91 3.60 55.52
N GLY A 14 -17.62 3.56 55.20
CA GLY A 14 -17.00 4.39 54.18
C GLY A 14 -17.48 3.96 52.80
N SER A 15 -18.79 4.07 52.52
CA SER A 15 -19.32 4.07 51.16
C SER A 15 -18.96 5.40 50.48
N SER A 16 -17.67 5.68 50.37
CA SER A 16 -17.16 6.57 49.34
C SER A 16 -17.40 5.87 48.03
N LYS A 17 -18.59 6.08 47.45
CA LYS A 17 -18.81 5.90 46.03
C LYS A 17 -17.79 6.81 45.35
N LYS A 18 -16.61 6.25 45.05
CA LYS A 18 -15.66 6.88 44.13
C LYS A 18 -16.46 7.14 42.87
N LYS A 19 -16.84 8.40 42.64
CA LYS A 19 -17.40 8.82 41.36
C LYS A 19 -16.31 8.49 40.35
N GLN A 20 -16.46 7.37 39.65
CA GLN A 20 -15.65 7.09 38.49
C GLN A 20 -15.77 8.33 37.60
N PRO A 21 -14.66 8.95 37.18
CA PRO A 21 -14.77 10.06 36.27
C PRO A 21 -15.48 9.52 35.03
N THR A 22 -16.65 10.09 34.73
CA THR A 22 -17.41 9.76 33.53
C THR A 22 -16.67 10.36 32.35
N TYR A 23 -15.59 9.69 31.92
CA TYR A 23 -14.99 9.97 30.64
C TYR A 23 -15.98 9.47 29.59
N GLN A 24 -16.77 10.39 29.02
CA GLN A 24 -17.53 10.18 27.79
C GLN A 24 -16.54 10.04 26.62
N THR A 25 -15.62 9.08 26.69
CA THR A 25 -14.67 8.82 25.62
C THR A 25 -15.44 8.04 24.57
N ARG A 26 -15.73 8.68 23.43
CA ARG A 26 -16.28 8.00 22.26
C ARG A 26 -15.42 6.77 21.96
N ILE A 27 -16.05 5.60 21.89
CA ILE A 27 -15.36 4.36 21.52
C ILE A 27 -14.80 4.55 20.11
N PHE A 28 -13.49 4.38 19.99
CA PHE A 28 -12.80 4.48 18.72
C PHE A 28 -13.24 3.34 17.80
N GLN A 29 -13.85 3.67 16.67
CA GLN A 29 -14.31 2.67 15.71
C GLN A 29 -13.27 2.44 14.62
N LEU A 30 -13.33 1.26 13.98
CA LEU A 30 -12.45 0.93 12.85
C LEU A 30 -12.55 1.97 11.71
N ARG A 31 -13.75 2.55 11.51
CA ARG A 31 -14.01 3.63 10.55
C ARG A 31 -13.36 4.96 10.91
N ASP A 32 -12.89 5.15 12.15
CA ASP A 32 -12.20 6.36 12.58
C ASP A 32 -10.71 6.34 12.26
N ILE A 33 -10.13 5.18 11.89
CA ILE A 33 -8.70 5.04 11.57
C ILE A 33 -8.26 5.97 10.42
N PRO A 34 -8.96 6.05 9.28
CA PRO A 34 -8.53 6.93 8.19
C PRO A 34 -8.50 8.41 8.58
N ASN A 35 -9.42 8.82 9.46
CA ASN A 35 -9.45 10.19 9.98
C ASN A 35 -8.22 10.47 10.86
N VAL A 36 -7.80 9.52 11.69
CA VAL A 36 -6.58 9.66 12.49
C VAL A 36 -5.33 9.68 11.61
N MET A 37 -5.26 8.78 10.63
CA MET A 37 -4.15 8.74 9.67
C MET A 37 -3.96 10.08 8.97
N ARG A 38 -5.05 10.69 8.49
CA ARG A 38 -5.00 11.99 7.81
C ARG A 38 -4.68 13.15 8.75
N SER A 39 -5.39 13.25 9.89
CA SER A 39 -5.37 14.45 10.73
C SER A 39 -4.28 14.45 11.80
N ARG A 40 -3.79 13.28 12.22
CA ARG A 40 -2.79 13.15 13.30
C ARG A 40 -1.43 12.67 12.81
N LEU A 41 -1.40 11.82 11.79
CA LEU A 41 -0.16 11.21 11.29
C LEU A 41 0.32 11.83 9.98
N GLY A 42 -0.53 12.60 9.29
CA GLY A 42 -0.20 13.17 7.98
C GLY A 42 -0.07 12.11 6.90
N TRP A 43 -0.89 11.05 6.96
CA TRP A 43 -0.88 9.90 6.05
C TRP A 43 -2.11 9.88 5.13
N PRO A 44 -2.22 10.84 4.18
CA PRO A 44 -3.42 11.00 3.36
C PRO A 44 -3.62 9.88 2.35
N VAL A 45 -2.56 9.27 1.82
CA VAL A 45 -2.67 8.22 0.80
C VAL A 45 -3.10 6.92 1.44
N ALA A 46 -2.47 6.54 2.54
CA ALA A 46 -2.84 5.36 3.31
C ALA A 46 -4.27 5.46 3.86
N ALA A 47 -4.68 6.64 4.33
CA ALA A 47 -6.06 6.88 4.74
C ALA A 47 -7.05 6.64 3.57
N SER A 48 -6.72 7.12 2.38
CA SER A 48 -7.59 6.99 1.19
C SER A 48 -7.70 5.53 0.72
N LEU A 49 -6.60 4.77 0.78
CA LEU A 49 -6.59 3.33 0.49
C LEU A 49 -7.47 2.56 1.49
N MET A 50 -7.33 2.87 2.78
CA MET A 50 -8.12 2.22 3.83
C MET A 50 -9.61 2.58 3.73
N GLU A 51 -9.96 3.83 3.41
CA GLU A 51 -11.34 4.21 3.15
C GLU A 51 -11.93 3.47 1.94
N ARG A 52 -11.15 3.34 0.86
CA ARG A 52 -11.57 2.56 -0.32
C ARG A 52 -11.82 1.10 0.07
N TRP A 53 -10.93 0.51 0.86
CA TRP A 53 -11.08 -0.86 1.35
C TRP A 53 -12.35 -1.02 2.20
N PHE A 54 -12.61 -0.12 3.15
CA PHE A 54 -13.82 -0.17 3.99
C PHE A 54 -15.13 0.08 3.20
N LYS A 55 -15.08 0.87 2.12
CA LYS A 55 -16.25 1.13 1.25
C LYS A 55 -16.48 0.01 0.23
N GLY A 56 -15.46 -0.80 -0.05
CA GLY A 56 -15.52 -1.90 -1.00
C GLY A 56 -16.43 -3.04 -0.54
N ALA A 57 -16.94 -3.80 -1.49
CA ALA A 57 -17.62 -5.04 -1.18
C ALA A 57 -16.63 -6.06 -0.55
N PRO A 58 -17.07 -6.89 0.41
CA PRO A 58 -16.23 -7.96 0.93
C PRO A 58 -15.75 -8.85 -0.22
N PHE A 59 -14.44 -8.92 -0.41
CA PHE A 59 -13.84 -9.68 -1.50
C PHE A 59 -12.61 -10.41 -0.99
N ALA A 60 -12.63 -11.74 -1.08
CA ALA A 60 -11.48 -12.59 -0.82
C ALA A 60 -10.70 -12.77 -2.11
N MET A 61 -9.59 -12.04 -2.26
CA MET A 61 -8.74 -12.15 -3.45
C MET A 61 -8.00 -13.50 -3.46
N PRO A 62 -8.17 -14.34 -4.50
CA PRO A 62 -7.47 -15.62 -4.61
C PRO A 62 -5.97 -15.40 -4.86
N ALA A 63 -5.14 -16.38 -4.49
CA ALA A 63 -3.68 -16.28 -4.59
C ALA A 63 -3.21 -16.06 -6.04
N GLU A 64 -3.84 -16.74 -6.99
CA GLU A 64 -3.54 -16.61 -8.43
C GLU A 64 -3.77 -15.18 -8.92
N MET A 65 -4.79 -14.50 -8.39
CA MET A 65 -5.06 -13.09 -8.71
C MET A 65 -4.04 -12.15 -8.08
N LYS A 66 -3.56 -12.44 -6.86
CA LYS A 66 -2.49 -11.66 -6.21
C LYS A 66 -1.17 -11.75 -6.96
N GLU A 67 -0.85 -12.93 -7.45
CA GLU A 67 0.40 -13.21 -8.16
C GLU A 67 0.32 -12.96 -9.68
N SER A 68 -0.82 -12.49 -10.18
CA SER A 68 -1.09 -12.30 -11.60
C SER A 68 -0.85 -13.56 -12.46
N ARG A 69 -1.28 -14.73 -11.98
CA ARG A 69 -1.10 -16.03 -12.63
C ARG A 69 -2.39 -16.54 -13.28
N GLY A 70 -2.22 -17.50 -14.20
CA GLY A 70 -3.33 -18.21 -14.84
C GLY A 70 -4.25 -17.27 -15.62
N ILE A 71 -5.54 -17.29 -15.27
CA ILE A 71 -6.58 -16.47 -15.91
C ILE A 71 -6.67 -15.03 -15.37
N TYR A 72 -5.82 -14.65 -14.40
CA TYR A 72 -5.88 -13.35 -13.72
C TYR A 72 -4.65 -12.46 -13.99
N PRO A 73 -4.30 -12.14 -15.25
CA PRO A 73 -3.24 -11.17 -15.50
C PRO A 73 -3.66 -9.77 -15.02
N LEU A 74 -2.71 -9.02 -14.43
CA LEU A 74 -2.95 -7.69 -13.83
C LEU A 74 -3.74 -6.74 -14.75
N LYS A 75 -3.40 -6.72 -16.05
CA LYS A 75 -4.08 -5.89 -17.06
C LYS A 75 -5.59 -6.15 -17.17
N ASN A 76 -6.03 -7.38 -16.91
CA ASN A 76 -7.44 -7.77 -17.02
C ASN A 76 -8.23 -7.51 -15.73
N LEU A 77 -7.57 -7.08 -14.65
CA LEU A 77 -8.27 -6.79 -13.40
C LEU A 77 -9.10 -5.51 -13.53
N SER A 78 -10.33 -5.58 -13.04
CA SER A 78 -11.27 -4.48 -13.03
C SER A 78 -10.92 -3.46 -11.95
N GLN A 79 -11.42 -2.23 -12.11
CA GLN A 79 -11.25 -1.16 -11.12
C GLN A 79 -11.92 -1.47 -9.77
N ALA A 80 -12.82 -2.45 -9.70
CA ALA A 80 -13.36 -2.91 -8.42
C ALA A 80 -12.27 -3.52 -7.52
N HIS A 81 -11.26 -4.16 -8.13
CA HIS A 81 -10.20 -4.86 -7.41
C HIS A 81 -8.83 -4.18 -7.49
N LEU A 82 -8.65 -3.26 -8.44
CA LEU A 82 -7.40 -2.54 -8.66
C LEU A 82 -7.61 -1.03 -8.51
N ASP A 83 -6.76 -0.37 -7.73
CA ASP A 83 -6.68 1.09 -7.69
C ASP A 83 -5.50 1.59 -8.53
N GLU A 84 -5.82 2.39 -9.55
CA GLU A 84 -4.84 2.96 -10.47
C GLU A 84 -4.59 4.46 -10.22
N SER A 85 -5.26 5.05 -9.20
CA SER A 85 -5.40 6.50 -9.07
C SER A 85 -4.87 7.10 -7.76
N SER A 86 -5.01 6.42 -6.63
CA SER A 86 -4.66 7.00 -5.32
C SER A 86 -3.16 7.01 -5.08
N VAL A 87 -2.46 5.94 -5.49
CA VAL A 87 -1.01 5.81 -5.35
C VAL A 87 -0.33 6.32 -6.62
N LYS A 88 0.30 7.49 -6.53
CA LYS A 88 1.06 8.09 -7.64
C LYS A 88 2.56 7.90 -7.41
N MET A 89 3.31 7.65 -8.48
CA MET A 89 4.77 7.56 -8.43
C MET A 89 5.41 8.85 -7.88
N SER A 90 4.84 10.02 -8.18
CA SER A 90 5.32 11.29 -7.63
C SER A 90 5.25 11.36 -6.11
N TRP A 91 4.22 10.76 -5.50
CA TRP A 91 4.11 10.62 -4.05
C TRP A 91 5.09 9.57 -3.54
N ALA A 92 5.17 8.40 -4.18
CA ALA A 92 6.06 7.33 -3.76
C ALA A 92 7.55 7.78 -3.75
N LEU A 93 7.97 8.60 -4.70
CA LEU A 93 9.35 9.12 -4.78
C LEU A 93 9.71 10.15 -3.69
N GLN A 94 8.75 10.61 -2.89
CA GLN A 94 9.01 11.45 -1.72
C GLN A 94 9.73 10.65 -0.62
N PHE A 95 9.53 9.33 -0.56
CA PHE A 95 10.17 8.46 0.41
C PHE A 95 11.57 8.04 -0.03
N ASN A 96 12.55 8.20 0.86
CA ASN A 96 13.96 7.93 0.53
C ASN A 96 14.19 6.49 0.03
N ARG A 97 13.55 5.51 0.67
CA ARG A 97 13.68 4.09 0.28
C ARG A 97 13.21 3.80 -1.14
N VAL A 98 12.12 4.43 -1.57
CA VAL A 98 11.59 4.27 -2.93
C VAL A 98 12.54 4.94 -3.92
N ARG A 99 13.06 6.12 -3.59
CA ARG A 99 14.03 6.82 -4.44
C ARG A 99 15.32 6.02 -4.62
N THR A 100 15.87 5.46 -3.55
CA THR A 100 17.05 4.60 -3.61
C THR A 100 16.79 3.37 -4.46
N ALA A 101 15.65 2.69 -4.26
CA ALA A 101 15.27 1.54 -5.08
C ALA A 101 15.12 1.89 -6.56
N MET A 102 14.48 3.02 -6.86
CA MET A 102 14.32 3.52 -8.23
C MET A 102 15.67 3.85 -8.89
N GLN A 103 16.56 4.52 -8.17
CA GLN A 103 17.91 4.81 -8.67
C GLN A 103 18.68 3.52 -8.96
N GLN A 104 18.62 2.53 -8.07
CA GLN A 104 19.25 1.23 -8.28
C GLN A 104 18.68 0.50 -9.51
N LEU A 105 17.37 0.56 -9.73
CA LEU A 105 16.77 -0.02 -10.92
C LEU A 105 17.19 0.69 -12.19
N GLN A 106 17.26 2.02 -12.16
CA GLN A 106 17.72 2.83 -13.27
C GLN A 106 19.20 2.58 -13.60
N THR A 107 20.05 2.24 -12.63
CA THR A 107 21.46 1.89 -12.91
C THR A 107 21.63 0.45 -13.35
N THR A 108 20.76 -0.46 -12.92
CA THR A 108 20.85 -1.90 -13.21
C THR A 108 19.88 -2.38 -14.30
N TRP A 109 19.26 -1.46 -15.02
CA TRP A 109 18.26 -1.77 -16.06
C TRP A 109 18.80 -2.72 -17.13
N SER A 110 20.07 -2.57 -17.51
CA SER A 110 20.76 -3.35 -18.54
C SER A 110 21.45 -4.60 -18.00
N SER A 111 20.97 -5.17 -16.91
CA SER A 111 21.47 -6.45 -16.41
C SER A 111 21.28 -7.57 -17.47
N PRO A 112 22.11 -8.62 -17.49
CA PRO A 112 21.96 -9.73 -18.43
C PRO A 112 20.56 -10.35 -18.42
N ALA A 113 19.95 -10.45 -17.23
CA ALA A 113 18.57 -10.92 -17.05
C ALA A 113 17.54 -9.93 -17.63
N GLY A 114 17.71 -8.62 -17.37
CA GLY A 114 16.84 -7.57 -17.90
C GLY A 114 16.88 -7.50 -19.44
N ILE A 115 18.08 -7.59 -20.03
CA ILE A 115 18.25 -7.64 -21.49
C ILE A 115 17.61 -8.91 -22.07
N LYS A 116 17.77 -10.06 -21.41
CA LYS A 116 17.13 -11.31 -21.85
C LYS A 116 15.61 -11.16 -21.84
N GLN A 117 15.03 -10.61 -20.77
CA GLN A 117 13.59 -10.36 -20.69
C GLN A 117 13.11 -9.34 -21.73
N LEU A 118 13.85 -8.25 -21.93
CA LEU A 118 13.55 -7.26 -22.96
C LEU A 118 13.47 -7.91 -24.36
N LYS A 119 14.44 -8.76 -24.73
CA LYS A 119 14.42 -9.50 -25.99
C LYS A 119 13.18 -10.39 -26.12
N VAL A 120 12.81 -11.11 -25.05
CA VAL A 120 11.59 -11.94 -25.04
C VAL A 120 10.35 -11.08 -25.28
N ARG A 121 10.21 -9.95 -24.58
CA ARG A 121 9.06 -9.04 -24.72
C ARG A 121 8.98 -8.42 -26.11
N VAL A 122 10.11 -7.96 -26.65
CA VAL A 122 10.20 -7.42 -28.02
C VAL A 122 9.81 -8.48 -29.05
N ASN A 123 10.36 -9.70 -28.95
CA ASN A 123 10.02 -10.79 -29.86
C ASN A 123 8.55 -11.20 -29.76
N ARG A 124 7.94 -11.16 -28.56
CA ARG A 124 6.51 -11.40 -28.36
C ARG A 124 5.65 -10.34 -29.07
N ALA A 125 6.09 -9.08 -29.06
CA ALA A 125 5.37 -7.96 -29.67
C ALA A 125 5.64 -7.82 -31.17
N ALA A 126 6.78 -8.31 -31.67
CA ALA A 126 7.24 -8.09 -33.05
C ALA A 126 6.26 -8.54 -34.14
N PRO A 127 5.59 -9.72 -34.07
CA PRO A 127 4.66 -10.15 -35.11
C PRO A 127 3.51 -9.17 -35.35
N ALA A 128 2.98 -8.59 -34.27
CA ALA A 128 1.91 -7.60 -34.34
C ALA A 128 2.37 -6.21 -34.83
N ARG A 129 3.67 -6.02 -35.02
CA ARG A 129 4.33 -4.73 -35.35
C ARG A 129 5.22 -4.82 -36.58
N ALA A 130 5.12 -5.90 -37.35
CA ALA A 130 5.94 -6.11 -38.55
C ALA A 130 5.78 -4.94 -39.54
N GLY A 131 6.89 -4.41 -40.03
CA GLY A 131 6.91 -3.29 -40.97
C GLY A 131 6.62 -1.90 -40.36
N GLN A 132 6.48 -1.79 -39.04
CA GLN A 132 6.24 -0.51 -38.36
C GLN A 132 7.46 -0.10 -37.50
N CYS A 133 7.87 1.16 -37.59
CA CYS A 133 8.70 1.75 -36.54
C CYS A 133 7.83 1.93 -35.30
N TRP A 134 8.16 1.24 -34.21
CA TRP A 134 7.36 1.27 -33.00
C TRP A 134 8.23 1.50 -31.77
N ARG A 135 7.68 2.19 -30.78
CA ARG A 135 8.34 2.47 -29.51
C ARG A 135 7.98 1.39 -28.50
N PHE A 136 8.99 0.82 -27.85
CA PHE A 136 8.79 -0.08 -26.72
C PHE A 136 8.26 0.72 -25.52
N GLY A 137 6.99 0.53 -25.20
CA GLY A 137 6.29 1.20 -24.10
C GLY A 137 5.70 2.57 -24.46
N ASN A 138 4.58 2.90 -23.81
CA ASN A 138 3.86 4.15 -23.95
C ASN A 138 3.39 4.67 -22.58
N LEU A 139 4.03 5.73 -22.06
CA LEU A 139 3.71 6.34 -20.76
C LEU A 139 2.31 7.00 -20.70
N GLY A 140 1.57 7.03 -21.81
CA GLY A 140 0.15 7.38 -21.86
C GLY A 140 -0.79 6.23 -21.49
N LEU A 141 -0.30 4.98 -21.46
CA LEU A 141 -1.09 3.82 -21.05
C LEU A 141 -1.17 3.68 -19.52
N PRO A 142 -2.20 3.00 -19.01
CA PRO A 142 -2.29 2.67 -17.59
C PRO A 142 -1.10 1.82 -17.11
N ALA A 143 -0.74 1.94 -15.83
CA ALA A 143 0.42 1.24 -15.26
C ALA A 143 0.33 -0.28 -15.42
N LYS A 144 -0.87 -0.87 -15.29
CA LYS A 144 -1.09 -2.31 -15.48
C LYS A 144 -0.78 -2.83 -16.89
N GLU A 145 -0.99 -2.00 -17.91
CA GLU A 145 -0.67 -2.34 -19.30
C GLU A 145 0.84 -2.28 -19.53
N LEU A 146 1.49 -1.29 -18.92
CA LEU A 146 2.94 -1.16 -18.97
C LEU A 146 3.63 -2.29 -18.22
N ASP A 147 3.13 -2.68 -17.05
CA ASP A 147 3.61 -3.84 -16.30
C ASP A 147 3.58 -5.12 -17.15
N ASP A 148 2.43 -5.45 -17.76
CA ASP A 148 2.30 -6.67 -18.58
C ASP A 148 3.19 -6.67 -19.84
N SER A 149 3.43 -5.50 -20.45
CA SER A 149 4.08 -5.42 -21.76
C SER A 149 5.56 -5.03 -21.71
N CYS A 150 5.96 -4.22 -20.73
CA CYS A 150 7.24 -3.53 -20.71
C CYS A 150 8.10 -3.80 -19.47
N GLN A 151 7.58 -4.51 -18.47
CA GLN A 151 8.37 -4.84 -17.28
C GLN A 151 9.50 -5.83 -17.64
N VAL A 152 10.73 -5.42 -17.34
CA VAL A 152 11.96 -6.17 -17.64
C VAL A 152 12.84 -6.39 -16.43
N ASN A 153 12.72 -5.54 -15.40
CA ASN A 153 13.50 -5.62 -14.18
C ASN A 153 12.65 -5.12 -13.02
N PHE A 154 12.83 -5.70 -11.84
CA PHE A 154 12.13 -5.32 -10.63
C PHE A 154 13.07 -5.44 -9.43
N LEU A 155 12.78 -4.66 -8.39
CA LEU A 155 13.51 -4.70 -7.14
C LEU A 155 12.51 -4.70 -5.99
N LEU A 156 12.76 -5.60 -5.02
CA LEU A 156 12.05 -5.60 -3.75
C LEU A 156 12.68 -4.58 -2.82
N PHE A 157 11.85 -3.77 -2.18
CA PHE A 157 12.27 -2.78 -1.20
C PHE A 157 11.23 -2.70 -0.08
N GLY A 158 11.66 -2.23 1.10
CA GLY A 158 10.87 -2.33 2.32
C GLY A 158 11.42 -3.39 3.28
N LYS A 159 11.57 -3.04 4.56
CA LYS A 159 12.00 -3.93 5.64
C LYS A 159 11.12 -3.74 6.88
N MET A 160 11.07 -4.73 7.75
CA MET A 160 10.23 -4.68 8.96
C MET A 160 10.60 -3.53 9.91
N GLY A 161 11.86 -3.09 9.91
CA GLY A 161 12.36 -1.97 10.71
C GLY A 161 12.32 -0.61 10.01
N ASP A 162 11.70 -0.52 8.83
CA ASP A 162 11.57 0.78 8.14
C ASP A 162 10.67 1.73 8.93
N PRO A 163 10.84 3.06 8.74
CA PRO A 163 10.01 4.05 9.40
C PRO A 163 8.51 3.82 9.16
N MET A 164 7.73 3.95 10.22
CA MET A 164 6.27 3.93 10.14
C MET A 164 5.79 5.26 9.57
N ASP A 165 5.58 5.30 8.25
CA ASP A 165 5.13 6.49 7.52
C ASP A 165 3.92 6.17 6.62
N ASP A 166 3.43 7.17 5.87
CA ASP A 166 2.27 7.03 4.97
C ASP A 166 2.46 5.90 3.95
N PHE A 167 3.68 5.69 3.46
CA PHE A 167 3.95 4.60 2.55
C PHE A 167 3.86 3.24 3.26
N TYR A 168 4.37 3.13 4.49
CA TYR A 168 4.19 1.91 5.29
C TYR A 168 2.69 1.63 5.56
N GLY A 169 1.94 2.66 5.95
CA GLY A 169 0.51 2.57 6.23
C GLY A 169 -0.32 2.18 5.00
N GLY A 170 0.07 2.62 3.80
CA GLY A 170 -0.63 2.32 2.56
C GLY A 170 -0.24 0.98 1.95
N HIS A 171 1.00 0.53 2.16
CA HIS A 171 1.55 -0.70 1.60
C HIS A 171 1.20 -1.95 2.42
N GLY A 172 1.06 -1.80 3.74
CA GLY A 172 0.89 -2.93 4.65
C GLY A 172 2.16 -3.79 4.81
N ARG A 173 2.15 -4.65 5.82
CA ARG A 173 3.27 -5.53 6.21
C ARG A 173 3.65 -6.46 5.06
N GLY A 174 4.95 -6.60 4.78
CA GLY A 174 5.48 -7.70 3.98
C GLY A 174 6.59 -8.45 4.70
N PRO A 175 6.31 -9.56 5.42
CA PRO A 175 7.32 -10.54 5.78
C PRO A 175 7.20 -11.85 4.96
N ASP A 176 6.15 -12.02 4.16
CA ASP A 176 5.95 -13.18 3.31
C ASP A 176 5.58 -12.71 1.90
N LYS A 177 5.91 -13.53 0.90
CA LYS A 177 5.75 -13.28 -0.54
C LYS A 177 4.30 -13.09 -1.01
N ASP A 178 3.37 -12.74 -0.14
CA ASP A 178 1.95 -13.07 -0.33
C ASP A 178 0.92 -11.95 -0.07
N CYS A 179 1.34 -10.72 0.24
CA CYS A 179 0.36 -9.63 0.48
C CYS A 179 0.62 -8.30 -0.24
N SER A 180 1.85 -8.00 -0.64
CA SER A 180 2.13 -6.76 -1.37
C SER A 180 3.51 -6.85 -2.02
N VAL A 181 3.63 -7.65 -3.08
CA VAL A 181 4.82 -7.56 -3.95
C VAL A 181 4.68 -6.30 -4.77
N TRP A 182 5.10 -5.17 -4.21
CA TRP A 182 5.32 -3.97 -5.01
C TRP A 182 6.67 -4.12 -5.69
N HIS A 183 6.60 -4.38 -6.99
CA HIS A 183 7.70 -4.13 -7.87
C HIS A 183 7.84 -2.61 -8.01
N CYS A 184 9.00 -2.08 -7.65
CA CYS A 184 9.36 -0.77 -8.18
C CYS A 184 9.71 -1.00 -9.65
N ASP A 185 8.93 -0.42 -10.55
CA ASP A 185 9.18 -0.51 -11.97
C ASP A 185 9.56 0.86 -12.51
N ILE A 186 10.37 0.86 -13.57
CA ILE A 186 10.82 2.08 -14.23
C ILE A 186 9.65 2.66 -15.04
N TYR A 187 8.65 3.23 -14.36
CA TYR A 187 7.61 4.06 -14.96
C TYR A 187 7.61 5.43 -14.28
N GLY A 188 8.75 6.11 -14.38
CA GLY A 188 8.89 7.51 -14.02
C GLY A 188 8.22 8.40 -15.06
N LYS A 189 7.01 8.87 -14.77
CA LYS A 189 6.43 10.03 -15.45
C LYS A 189 7.13 11.29 -14.91
N GLN A 190 8.32 11.61 -15.43
CA GLN A 190 8.84 12.98 -15.30
C GLN A 190 8.02 13.85 -16.26
N LYS A 191 7.05 14.60 -15.74
CA LYS A 191 6.50 15.76 -16.44
C LYS A 191 7.44 16.94 -16.20
N GLY A 192 7.97 17.46 -17.30
CA GLY A 192 8.83 18.63 -17.49
C GLY A 192 9.60 18.35 -18.78
N ILE A 193 9.32 18.92 -19.95
CA ILE A 193 9.32 20.36 -20.29
C ILE A 193 10.48 20.98 -19.49
N ASP A 194 11.71 21.01 -20.02
CA ASP A 194 12.10 21.58 -21.32
C ASP A 194 12.88 20.64 -22.27
#